data_AF-A0A927MAD3-F1
#
_entry.id   AF-A0A927MAD3-F1
#
_cell.length_a   1.000
_cell.length_b   1.000
_cell.length_c   1.000
_cell.angle_alpha   90.00
_cell.angle_beta   90.00
_cell.angle_gamma   90.00
#
_symmetry.space_group_name_H-M   'P 1'
#
loop_
_entity.id
_entity.type
_entity.pdbx_description
1 polymer ?
#
loop_
_entity_poly.entity_id
_entity_poly.type
_entity_poly.pdbx_seq_one_letter_code
_entity_poly.pdbx_strand_id
1 'polypeptide(L)'
;MRRLADESLQRTNRNIICDSTFVPRPAEVPEDSCDEFPFAATYESGAMLGLTGAQCAEVLPYIDDVTGTWDVRYLKPVTGSERCVRGHVSLASNTDVGGDLGRLTTAQRLLDHEEYWIGITS
;
A
#
# COMPACT_ATOMS: atom_id res chain seq x y z
N MET A 1 -5.57 -11.12 -6.47
CA MET A 1 -4.38 -11.19 -5.61
C MET A 1 -4.42 -12.48 -4.83
N ARG A 2 -3.28 -13.00 -4.41
CA ARG A 2 -3.16 -14.23 -3.62
C ARG A 2 -2.59 -13.89 -2.26
N ARG A 3 -3.21 -14.40 -1.19
CA ARG A 3 -2.77 -14.18 0.19
C ARG A 3 -1.39 -14.79 0.39
N LEU A 4 -0.47 -14.02 0.99
CA LEU A 4 0.77 -14.52 1.58
C LEU A 4 0.58 -14.63 3.09
N ALA A 5 0.61 -15.83 3.67
CA ALA A 5 0.35 -16.04 5.10
C ALA A 5 1.59 -15.87 6.00
N ASP A 6 2.80 -15.91 5.44
CA ASP A 6 4.05 -15.74 6.19
C ASP A 6 4.25 -14.29 6.64
N GLU A 7 3.94 -14.00 7.91
CA GLU A 7 4.08 -12.65 8.49
C GLU A 7 5.52 -12.12 8.48
N SER A 8 6.53 -12.99 8.53
CA SER A 8 7.93 -12.55 8.45
C SER A 8 8.25 -12.06 7.05
N LEU A 9 7.75 -12.75 6.03
CA LEU A 9 7.90 -12.31 4.65
C LEU A 9 7.05 -11.07 4.36
N GLN A 10 5.85 -10.95 4.94
CA GLN A 10 5.05 -9.72 4.86
C GLN A 10 5.80 -8.49 5.39
N ARG A 11 6.41 -8.60 6.58
CA ARG A 11 7.25 -7.51 7.15
C ARG A 11 8.45 -7.21 6.27
N THR A 12 9.06 -8.25 5.69
CA THR A 12 10.19 -8.08 4.76
C THR A 12 9.77 -7.33 3.50
N ASN A 13 8.62 -7.68 2.91
CA ASN A 13 8.05 -6.99 1.75
C ASN A 13 7.82 -5.51 2.06
N ARG A 14 7.17 -5.22 3.20
CA ARG A 14 6.93 -3.85 3.63
C ARG A 14 8.23 -3.07 3.79
N ASN A 15 9.25 -3.66 4.40
CA ASN A 15 10.54 -2.99 4.59
C ASN A 15 11.30 -2.72 3.27
N ILE A 16 11.00 -3.45 2.18
CA ILE A 16 11.60 -3.26 0.86
C ILE A 16 10.91 -2.11 0.10
N ILE A 17 9.58 -2.01 0.18
CA ILE A 17 8.82 -0.96 -0.53
C ILE A 17 8.77 0.35 0.26
N CYS A 18 8.53 0.24 1.56
CA CYS A 18 8.55 1.33 2.53
C CYS A 18 9.91 1.43 3.23
N ASP A 19 10.99 1.33 2.45
CA ASP A 19 12.36 1.44 2.92
C ASP A 19 12.72 2.88 3.34
N SER A 20 13.99 3.09 3.69
CA SER A 20 14.51 4.40 4.11
C SER A 20 14.49 5.47 3.00
N THR A 21 14.13 5.14 1.77
CA THR A 21 13.95 6.11 0.68
C THR A 21 12.57 6.76 0.68
N PHE A 22 11.63 6.29 1.50
CA PHE A 22 10.38 6.99 1.77
C PHE A 22 10.66 8.17 2.72
N VAL A 23 10.29 9.38 2.31
CA VAL A 23 10.52 10.60 3.10
C VAL A 23 9.19 11.10 3.64
N PRO A 24 8.92 10.98 4.95
CA PRO A 24 7.67 11.43 5.54
C PRO A 24 7.40 12.93 5.32
N ARG A 25 6.12 13.27 5.14
CA ARG A 25 5.58 14.61 4.88
C ARG A 25 4.59 15.02 5.97
N PRO A 26 5.03 15.21 7.22
CA PRO A 26 4.14 15.48 8.36
C PRO A 26 3.34 16.79 8.24
N ALA A 27 3.76 17.71 7.37
CA ALA A 27 3.02 18.94 7.08
C ALA A 27 1.80 18.73 6.17
N GLU A 28 1.79 17.64 5.40
CA GLU A 28 0.72 17.29 4.44
C GLU A 28 -0.12 16.13 4.97
N VAL A 29 0.51 15.18 5.66
CA VAL A 29 -0.12 13.98 6.23
C VAL A 29 0.27 13.87 7.71
N PRO A 30 -0.66 14.06 8.65
CA PRO A 30 -0.38 13.86 10.07
C PRO A 30 0.10 12.43 10.34
N GLU A 31 1.18 12.28 11.09
CA GLU A 31 1.82 10.99 11.37
C GLU A 31 2.02 10.17 10.07
N ASP A 32 2.58 10.82 9.05
CA ASP A 32 2.75 10.24 7.74
C ASP A 32 3.44 8.87 7.78
N SER A 33 2.82 7.90 7.12
CA SER A 33 3.25 6.52 7.05
C SER A 33 3.19 6.04 5.61
N CYS A 34 4.05 5.07 5.31
CA CYS A 34 4.05 4.42 4.00
C CYS A 34 3.08 3.24 3.98
N ASP A 35 2.24 3.23 2.96
CA ASP A 35 1.40 2.10 2.54
C ASP A 35 1.75 1.68 1.11
N GLU A 36 1.42 0.44 0.74
CA GLU A 36 1.83 -0.15 -0.53
C GLU A 36 0.71 -0.93 -1.21
N PHE A 37 0.68 -0.83 -2.54
CA PHE A 37 -0.21 -1.61 -3.39
C PHE A 37 0.55 -2.20 -4.59
N PRO A 38 0.38 -3.50 -4.92
CA PRO A 38 -0.34 -4.52 -4.14
C PRO A 38 0.26 -4.75 -2.75
N PHE A 39 -0.58 -5.15 -1.79
CA PHE A 39 -0.20 -5.22 -0.36
C PHE A 39 0.99 -6.14 -0.09
N ALA A 40 1.81 -5.83 0.92
CA ALA A 40 2.88 -6.70 1.43
C ALA A 40 2.42 -8.14 1.70
N ALA A 41 1.17 -8.31 2.11
CA ALA A 41 0.51 -9.59 2.38
C ALA A 41 -0.05 -10.31 1.15
N THR A 42 0.54 -10.05 -0.01
CA THR A 42 0.21 -10.75 -1.26
C THR A 42 1.44 -11.25 -2.00
N TYR A 43 1.25 -12.31 -2.80
CA TYR A 43 2.28 -12.79 -3.73
C TYR A 43 2.50 -11.83 -4.92
N GLU A 44 1.60 -10.88 -5.14
CA GLU A 44 1.71 -9.85 -6.17
C GLU A 44 2.34 -8.54 -5.65
N SER A 45 2.78 -8.50 -4.39
CA SER A 45 3.44 -7.32 -3.82
C SER A 45 4.66 -6.90 -4.65
N GLY A 46 4.97 -5.60 -4.66
CA GLY A 46 6.12 -5.09 -5.42
C GLY A 46 7.43 -5.81 -5.04
N ALA A 47 7.63 -6.07 -3.75
CA ALA A 47 8.81 -6.79 -3.25
C ALA A 47 8.88 -8.23 -3.76
N MET A 48 7.75 -8.95 -3.84
CA MET A 48 7.69 -10.30 -4.41
C MET A 48 7.97 -10.32 -5.92
N LEU A 49 7.74 -9.18 -6.60
CA LEU A 49 8.10 -8.96 -8.00
C LEU A 49 9.55 -8.49 -8.20
N GLY A 50 10.34 -8.43 -7.12
CA GLY A 50 11.75 -7.98 -7.14
C GLY A 50 11.92 -6.48 -7.30
N LEU A 51 10.90 -5.68 -6.95
CA LEU A 51 10.94 -4.22 -7.01
C LEU A 51 11.33 -3.63 -5.65
N THR A 52 11.97 -2.47 -5.69
CA THR A 52 12.22 -1.60 -4.53
C THR A 52 11.21 -0.45 -4.50
N GLY A 53 11.08 0.21 -3.35
CA GLY A 53 10.19 1.38 -3.21
C GLY A 53 10.46 2.50 -4.23
N ALA A 54 11.70 2.68 -4.66
CA ALA A 54 12.07 3.68 -5.67
C ALA A 54 11.55 3.37 -7.09
N GLN A 55 11.16 2.12 -7.36
CA GLN A 55 10.60 1.67 -8.64
C GLN A 55 9.07 1.69 -8.64
N CYS A 56 8.44 1.95 -7.49
CA CYS A 56 7.00 2.15 -7.39
C CYS A 56 6.63 3.60 -7.72
N ALA A 57 5.41 3.81 -8.21
CA ALA A 57 4.83 5.14 -8.24
C ALA A 57 4.67 5.64 -6.80
N GLU A 58 5.15 6.84 -6.51
CA GLU A 58 5.03 7.46 -5.19
C GLU A 58 3.95 8.53 -5.22
N VAL A 59 2.89 8.33 -4.43
CA VAL A 59 1.66 9.13 -4.50
C VAL A 59 1.29 9.73 -3.16
N LEU A 60 0.74 10.94 -3.21
CA LEU A 60 0.12 11.62 -2.10
C LEU A 60 -1.36 11.84 -2.43
N PRO A 61 -2.27 11.07 -1.82
CA PRO A 61 -3.71 11.29 -1.93
C PRO A 61 -4.11 12.63 -1.29
N TYR A 62 -5.05 13.34 -1.91
CA TYR A 62 -5.63 14.57 -1.39
C TYR A 62 -7.10 14.69 -1.82
N ILE A 63 -7.85 15.55 -1.13
CA ILE A 63 -9.18 15.95 -1.59
C ILE A 63 -9.00 17.21 -2.43
N ASP A 64 -9.46 17.18 -3.67
CA ASP A 64 -9.46 18.34 -4.55
C ASP A 64 -10.50 19.36 -4.03
N ASP A 65 -10.05 20.59 -3.74
CA ASP A 65 -10.89 21.64 -3.15
C ASP A 65 -11.96 22.17 -4.11
N VAL A 66 -11.83 21.94 -5.41
CA VAL A 66 -12.78 22.38 -6.45
C VAL A 66 -13.87 21.33 -6.67
N THR A 67 -13.50 20.05 -6.78
CA THR A 67 -14.44 18.97 -7.07
C THR A 67 -14.95 18.27 -5.81
N GLY A 68 -14.25 18.40 -4.68
CA GLY A 68 -14.52 17.67 -3.45
C GLY A 68 -14.26 16.16 -3.55
N THR A 69 -13.53 15.71 -4.57
CA THR A 69 -13.23 14.30 -4.80
C THR A 69 -11.81 13.94 -4.40
N TRP A 70 -11.58 12.67 -4.07
CA TRP A 70 -10.22 12.16 -3.93
C TRP A 70 -9.47 12.21 -5.25
N ASP A 71 -8.24 12.70 -5.20
CA ASP A 71 -7.28 12.69 -6.28
C ASP A 71 -5.87 12.37 -5.74
N VAL A 72 -4.90 12.16 -6.63
CA VAL A 72 -3.53 11.76 -6.29
C VAL A 72 -2.50 12.70 -6.91
N ARG A 73 -1.57 13.16 -6.09
CA ARG A 73 -0.37 13.85 -6.55
C ARG A 73 0.78 12.87 -6.69
N TYR A 74 1.39 12.80 -7.87
CA TYR A 74 2.62 12.04 -8.08
C TYR A 74 3.83 12.83 -7.55
N LEU A 75 4.60 12.24 -6.64
CA LEU A 75 5.77 12.88 -6.04
C LEU A 75 7.06 12.65 -6.85
N LYS A 76 7.00 11.74 -7.82
CA LYS A 76 8.06 11.44 -8.77
C LYS A 76 7.45 11.31 -10.17
N PRO A 77 8.22 11.52 -11.25
CA PRO A 77 7.76 11.23 -12.60
C PRO A 77 7.28 9.78 -12.69
N VAL A 78 6.07 9.57 -13.20
CA VAL A 78 5.50 8.25 -13.45
C VAL A 78 5.42 7.98 -14.94
N THR A 79 5.65 6.73 -15.32
CA THR A 79 5.60 6.24 -16.70
C THR A 79 4.26 5.60 -17.05
N GLY A 80 3.45 5.27 -16.05
CA GLY A 80 2.22 4.48 -16.21
C GLY A 80 2.49 2.98 -16.36
N SER A 81 3.75 2.54 -16.22
CA SER A 81 4.17 1.14 -16.30
C SER A 81 4.65 0.59 -14.95
N GLU A 82 4.62 1.40 -13.90
CA GLU A 82 4.93 1.00 -12.54
C GLU A 82 4.00 -0.13 -12.11
N ARG A 83 4.57 -1.22 -11.58
CA ARG A 83 3.81 -2.41 -11.15
C ARG A 83 3.45 -2.38 -9.66
N CYS A 84 3.83 -1.31 -8.97
CA CYS A 84 3.52 -1.06 -7.58
C CYS A 84 3.36 0.45 -7.34
N VAL A 85 2.63 0.76 -6.27
CA VAL A 85 2.43 2.12 -5.75
C VAL A 85 2.85 2.10 -4.29
N ARG A 86 3.55 3.15 -3.84
CA ARG A 86 3.71 3.47 -2.43
C ARG A 86 3.04 4.82 -2.13
N GLY A 87 2.19 4.85 -1.12
CA GLY A 87 1.34 5.99 -0.80
C GLY A 87 1.69 6.60 0.54
N HIS A 88 1.53 7.93 0.63
CA HIS A 88 1.54 8.68 1.89
C HIS A 88 0.15 8.64 2.51
N VAL A 89 0.03 8.03 3.69
CA VAL A 89 -1.23 7.89 4.43
C VAL A 89 -0.99 8.08 5.92
N SER A 90 -1.99 8.61 6.64
CA SER A 90 -1.86 8.77 8.10
C SER A 90 -1.65 7.41 8.77
N LEU A 91 -0.80 7.36 9.79
CA LEU A 91 -0.53 6.13 10.53
C LEU A 91 -1.81 5.50 11.10
N ALA A 92 -2.75 6.31 11.57
CA ALA A 92 -4.05 5.85 12.05
C ALA A 92 -4.82 5.09 10.95
N SER A 93 -5.03 5.73 9.79
CA SER A 93 -5.72 5.09 8.66
C SER A 93 -5.03 3.80 8.19
N ASN A 94 -3.70 3.82 8.10
CA ASN A 94 -2.92 2.67 7.65
C ASN A 94 -3.02 1.49 8.63
N THR A 95 -2.98 1.79 9.93
CA THR A 95 -3.10 0.77 11.00
C THR A 95 -4.51 0.18 11.05
N ASP A 96 -5.53 1.03 10.92
CA ASP A 96 -6.93 0.59 10.93
C ASP A 96 -7.23 -0.33 9.76
N VAL A 97 -6.92 0.10 8.54
CA VAL A 97 -7.16 -0.69 7.31
C VAL A 97 -6.30 -1.94 7.26
N GLY A 98 -5.02 -1.86 7.62
CA GLY A 98 -4.16 -3.04 7.73
C GLY A 98 -4.68 -4.05 8.75
N GLY A 99 -5.21 -3.56 9.89
CA GLY A 99 -5.87 -4.37 10.89
C GLY A 99 -7.16 -5.03 10.37
N ASP A 100 -7.98 -4.30 9.61
CA ASP A 100 -9.19 -4.84 8.98
C ASP A 100 -8.89 -5.90 7.94
N LEU A 101 -7.87 -5.70 7.09
CA LEU A 101 -7.44 -6.71 6.14
C LEU A 101 -6.98 -7.98 6.85
N GLY A 102 -6.18 -7.84 7.93
CA GLY A 102 -5.77 -8.97 8.77
C GLY A 102 -6.96 -9.70 9.39
N ARG A 103 -7.93 -8.95 9.95
CA ARG A 103 -9.18 -9.52 10.50
C ARG A 103 -10.00 -10.22 9.43
N LEU A 104 -10.15 -9.63 8.24
CA LEU A 104 -10.92 -10.19 7.14
C LEU A 104 -10.31 -11.49 6.63
N THR A 105 -8.98 -11.56 6.47
CA THR A 105 -8.33 -12.82 6.06
C THR A 105 -8.57 -13.94 7.06
N THR A 106 -8.62 -13.61 8.37
CA THR A 106 -8.95 -14.57 9.42
C THR A 106 -10.44 -14.97 9.40
N ALA A 107 -11.34 -13.98 9.30
CA ALA A 107 -12.78 -14.18 9.33
C ALA A 107 -13.29 -14.98 8.13
N GLN A 108 -12.77 -14.69 6.94
CA GLN A 108 -13.07 -15.42 5.71
C GLN A 108 -12.25 -16.71 5.57
N ARG A 109 -11.36 -17.00 6.54
CA ARG A 109 -10.48 -18.17 6.57
C ARG A 109 -9.65 -18.30 5.29
N LEU A 110 -9.23 -17.16 4.71
CA LEU A 110 -8.41 -17.14 3.51
C LEU A 110 -7.12 -17.91 3.79
N LEU A 111 -6.85 -18.97 3.06
CA LEU A 111 -5.67 -19.81 3.19
C LEU A 111 -4.46 -19.15 2.51
N ASP A 112 -3.27 -19.63 2.84
CA ASP A 112 -2.08 -19.26 2.08
C ASP A 112 -2.26 -19.60 0.60
N HIS A 113 -1.76 -18.75 -0.30
CA HIS A 113 -1.97 -18.80 -1.75
C HIS A 113 -3.42 -18.64 -2.23
N GLU A 114 -4.42 -18.49 -1.35
CA GLU A 114 -5.81 -18.35 -1.77
C GLU A 114 -6.03 -17.03 -2.53
N GLU A 115 -6.73 -17.13 -3.65
CA GLU A 115 -7.07 -15.99 -4.50
C GLU A 115 -8.23 -15.18 -3.91
N TYR A 116 -8.08 -13.87 -3.94
CA TYR A 116 -9.12 -12.91 -3.60
C TYR A 116 -9.01 -11.65 -4.46
N TRP A 117 -10.09 -10.87 -4.54
CA TRP A 117 -10.11 -9.57 -5.19
C TRP A 117 -10.47 -8.47 -4.19
N ILE A 118 -10.10 -7.24 -4.51
CA ILE A 118 -10.55 -6.06 -3.78
C ILE A 118 -11.64 -5.40 -4.62
N GLY A 119 -12.79 -5.16 -3.99
CA GLY A 119 -13.81 -4.25 -4.52
C GLY A 119 -13.73 -2.93 -3.78
N ILE A 120 -13.61 -1.82 -4.51
CA ILE A 120 -13.79 -0.48 -3.97
C ILE A 120 -15.24 -0.09 -4.26
N THR A 121 -16.02 0.13 -3.21
CA THR A 121 -17.44 0.52 -3.31
C THR A 121 -17.65 1.90 -2.72
N SER A 122 -18.49 2.70 -3.38
CA SER A 122 -18.91 4.05 -2.95
C SER A 122 -20.07 4.03 -1.98
#